data_AF-A0A7W1I9J0-F1
#
_entry.id   AF-A0A7W1I9J0-F1
#
_cell.length_a   1.000
_cell.length_b   1.000
_cell.length_c   1.000
_cell.angle_alpha   90.00
_cell.angle_beta   90.00
_cell.angle_gamma   90.00
#
_symmetry.space_group_name_H-M   'P 1'
#
loop_
_entity.id
_entity.type
_entity.pdbx_description
1 polymer ?
#
loop_
_entity_poly.entity_id
_entity_poly.type
_entity_poly.pdbx_seq_one_letter_code
_entity_poly.pdbx_strand_id
1 'polypeptide(L)'
;MSLLPLARLLPLPVWEQGALAAAETFAFFNPHQADVVREATARIIPGPLDDPLEAGHAGAREANVVRFVDTLLSALDAKPEKIHGGGPYGAAMTQFVALSPQQRRGWEARLAALKTAYRNGIAQLDALAGGDFTTASAPQKDRALTSPDATPFTDILYTHAIEGTYSHPLYGGNAGRSGWREITFPGDSQPRGYDAKQVGESDGPDVVDPTGVVGQLLQAMATDPAAQAAASRYGR
;
A
#
# COMPACT_ATOMS: atom_id res chain seq x y z
N MET A 1 -28.16 -19.28 -18.35
CA MET A 1 -27.88 -17.83 -18.23
C MET A 1 -27.38 -17.56 -16.82
N SER A 2 -26.13 -17.13 -16.69
CA SER A 2 -25.49 -16.94 -15.39
C SER A 2 -25.91 -15.62 -14.75
N LEU A 3 -26.38 -15.65 -13.51
CA LEU A 3 -26.78 -14.48 -12.72
C LEU A 3 -25.59 -13.77 -12.04
N LEU A 4 -24.36 -14.22 -12.30
CA LEU A 4 -23.12 -13.62 -11.77
C LEU A 4 -22.96 -12.10 -12.04
N PRO A 5 -23.37 -11.51 -13.18
CA PRO A 5 -23.20 -10.07 -13.40
C PRO A 5 -24.18 -9.21 -12.58
N LEU A 6 -25.27 -9.77 -12.05
CA LEU A 6 -26.23 -9.04 -11.20
C LEU A 6 -25.79 -8.96 -9.73
N ALA A 7 -24.99 -9.92 -9.24
CA ALA A 7 -24.47 -9.91 -7.88
C ALA A 7 -23.48 -8.75 -7.62
N ARG A 8 -22.86 -8.22 -8.68
CA ARG A 8 -21.90 -7.10 -8.63
C ARG A 8 -22.56 -5.72 -8.49
N LEU A 9 -23.88 -5.65 -8.66
CA LEU A 9 -24.70 -4.42 -8.54
C LEU A 9 -25.45 -4.32 -7.21
N LEU A 10 -25.37 -5.36 -6.37
CA LEU A 10 -25.94 -5.32 -5.03
C LEU A 10 -24.95 -4.61 -4.09
N PRO A 11 -25.39 -3.64 -3.28
CA PRO A 11 -24.55 -3.11 -2.22
C PRO A 11 -24.06 -4.27 -1.36
N LEU A 12 -22.76 -4.27 -1.01
CA LEU A 12 -22.15 -5.31 -0.19
C LEU A 12 -23.03 -5.59 1.04
N PRO A 13 -23.18 -6.87 1.45
CA PRO A 13 -24.07 -7.20 2.53
C PRO A 13 -23.59 -6.55 3.84
N VAL A 14 -24.54 -6.07 4.63
CA VAL A 14 -24.37 -5.23 5.83
C VAL A 14 -23.39 -5.79 6.88
N TRP A 15 -23.03 -7.07 6.83
CA TRP A 15 -22.03 -7.67 7.72
C TRP A 15 -20.58 -7.46 7.28
N GLU A 16 -20.30 -7.16 6.00
CA GLU A 16 -18.99 -6.61 5.57
C GLU A 16 -18.85 -5.14 6.00
N GLN A 17 -19.96 -4.40 6.08
CA GLN A 17 -19.99 -3.03 6.63
C GLN A 17 -19.92 -3.04 8.17
N GLY A 18 -20.50 -4.06 8.82
CA GLY A 18 -20.50 -4.24 10.27
C GLY A 18 -19.12 -4.54 10.87
N ALA A 19 -18.21 -5.12 10.09
CA ALA A 19 -16.81 -5.29 10.48
C ALA A 19 -16.02 -3.97 10.52
N LEU A 20 -16.50 -2.93 9.83
CA LEU A 20 -15.93 -1.57 9.83
C LEU A 20 -16.50 -0.66 10.93
N ALA A 21 -17.58 -1.10 11.61
CA ALA A 21 -18.34 -0.27 12.57
C ALA A 21 -18.27 -0.75 14.03
N ALA A 22 -17.40 -1.70 14.36
CA ALA A 22 -16.85 -1.70 15.72
C ALA A 22 -16.07 -0.39 15.83
N ALA A 23 -16.42 0.50 16.77
CA ALA A 23 -15.66 1.73 17.00
C ALA A 23 -14.17 1.35 17.07
N GLU A 24 -13.42 1.63 15.99
CA GLU A 24 -12.07 1.15 15.84
C GLU A 24 -11.26 1.78 16.98
N THR A 25 -10.91 0.98 17.98
CA THR A 25 -10.08 1.46 19.06
C THR A 25 -8.66 1.52 18.53
N PHE A 26 -8.10 2.72 18.51
CA PHE A 26 -6.71 2.98 18.17
C PHE A 26 -5.89 3.02 19.47
N ALA A 27 -4.68 2.47 19.43
CA ALA A 27 -3.81 2.40 20.60
C ALA A 27 -3.09 3.74 20.85
N PHE A 28 -2.74 4.45 19.79
CA PHE A 28 -2.06 5.73 19.85
C PHE A 28 -3.00 6.90 19.51
N PHE A 29 -3.78 6.79 18.44
CA PHE A 29 -4.62 7.89 17.99
C PHE A 29 -5.91 8.03 18.81
N ASN A 30 -6.36 9.26 18.97
CA ASN A 30 -7.77 9.52 19.26
C ASN A 30 -8.60 9.46 17.94
N PRO A 31 -9.94 9.45 18.00
CA PRO A 31 -10.77 9.35 16.79
C PRO A 31 -10.46 10.41 15.73
N HIS A 32 -10.39 11.68 16.12
CA HIS A 32 -10.10 12.79 15.19
C HIS A 32 -8.74 12.63 14.51
N GLN A 33 -7.69 12.30 15.28
CA GLN A 33 -6.36 12.08 14.73
C GLN A 33 -6.32 10.93 13.72
N ALA A 34 -7.03 9.83 14.01
CA ALA A 34 -7.15 8.72 13.08
C ALA A 34 -7.89 9.15 11.80
N ASP A 35 -8.96 9.93 11.93
CA ASP A 35 -9.72 10.44 10.80
C ASP A 35 -8.87 11.37 9.92
N VAL A 36 -8.09 12.30 10.50
CA VAL A 36 -7.18 13.15 9.73
C VAL A 36 -6.15 12.31 8.98
N VAL A 37 -5.52 11.33 9.62
CA VAL A 37 -4.53 10.45 8.96
C VAL A 37 -5.19 9.63 7.84
N ARG A 38 -6.41 9.12 8.07
CA ARG A 38 -7.16 8.36 7.04
C ARG A 38 -7.46 9.24 5.83
N GLU A 39 -7.99 10.45 6.05
CA GLU A 39 -8.31 11.38 4.98
C GLU A 39 -7.06 11.85 4.24
N ALA A 40 -5.99 12.16 4.97
CA ALA A 40 -4.75 12.64 4.38
C ALA A 40 -4.06 11.55 3.53
N THR A 41 -4.02 10.30 4.01
CA THR A 41 -3.44 9.18 3.25
C THR A 41 -4.29 8.79 2.04
N ALA A 42 -5.62 8.93 2.12
CA ALA A 42 -6.53 8.76 0.99
C ALA A 42 -6.35 9.82 -0.12
N ARG A 43 -5.82 11.01 0.19
CA ARG A 43 -5.39 11.97 -0.85
C ARG A 43 -4.08 11.58 -1.53
N ILE A 44 -3.23 10.78 -0.87
CA ILE A 44 -1.93 10.33 -1.41
C ILE A 44 -2.11 9.10 -2.29
N ILE A 45 -2.92 8.14 -1.85
CA ILE A 45 -3.22 6.90 -2.58
C ILE A 45 -4.76 6.74 -2.61
N PRO A 46 -5.44 7.38 -3.57
CA PRO A 46 -6.89 7.37 -3.64
C PRO A 46 -7.42 5.97 -3.93
N GLY A 47 -8.54 5.62 -3.29
CA GLY A 47 -9.32 4.43 -3.63
C GLY A 47 -10.63 4.79 -4.35
N PRO A 48 -11.49 3.80 -4.63
CA PRO A 48 -12.73 3.99 -5.39
C PRO A 48 -13.74 4.91 -4.69
N LEU A 49 -13.64 5.06 -3.36
CA LEU A 49 -14.48 5.96 -2.58
C LEU A 49 -13.94 7.39 -2.54
N ASP A 50 -12.67 7.60 -2.89
CA ASP A 50 -12.00 8.90 -2.84
C ASP A 50 -11.92 9.54 -4.24
N ASP A 51 -11.72 8.74 -5.30
CA ASP A 51 -11.76 9.15 -6.70
C ASP A 51 -12.51 8.10 -7.55
N PRO A 52 -13.61 8.46 -8.26
CA PRO A 52 -14.33 7.54 -9.14
C PRO A 52 -13.49 6.91 -10.26
N LEU A 53 -12.36 7.51 -10.64
CA LEU A 53 -11.44 6.95 -11.63
C LEU A 53 -10.70 5.71 -11.11
N GLU A 54 -10.62 5.55 -9.78
CA GLU A 54 -10.01 4.39 -9.11
C GLU A 54 -11.02 3.24 -8.92
N ALA A 55 -12.10 3.21 -9.70
CA ALA A 55 -13.10 2.16 -9.63
C ALA A 55 -12.49 0.78 -9.87
N GLY A 56 -12.41 -0.03 -8.80
CA GLY A 56 -11.80 -1.35 -8.83
C GLY A 56 -10.34 -1.39 -8.37
N HIS A 57 -9.75 -0.24 -8.07
CA HIS A 57 -8.37 -0.07 -7.60
C HIS A 57 -8.35 0.37 -6.14
N ALA A 58 -7.89 -0.50 -5.24
CA ALA A 58 -7.92 -0.24 -3.81
C ALA A 58 -6.87 0.79 -3.38
N GLY A 59 -7.28 1.80 -2.60
CA GLY A 59 -6.39 2.85 -2.10
C GLY A 59 -5.95 2.66 -0.65
N ALA A 60 -5.40 3.72 -0.06
CA ALA A 60 -4.95 3.75 1.33
C ALA A 60 -6.05 3.40 2.33
N ARG A 61 -7.30 3.80 2.03
CA ARG A 61 -8.47 3.55 2.88
C ARG A 61 -8.82 2.08 2.91
N GLU A 62 -8.94 1.45 1.74
CA GLU A 62 -9.22 0.01 1.61
C GLU A 62 -8.07 -0.84 2.15
N ALA A 63 -6.82 -0.35 2.06
CA ALA A 63 -5.65 -0.99 2.65
C ALA A 63 -5.53 -0.83 4.17
N ASN A 64 -6.40 -0.04 4.82
CA ASN A 64 -6.35 0.27 6.25
C ASN A 64 -5.00 0.87 6.72
N VAL A 65 -4.47 1.82 5.95
CA VAL A 65 -3.19 2.49 6.26
C VAL A 65 -3.19 3.13 7.66
N VAL A 66 -4.33 3.67 8.12
CA VAL A 66 -4.40 4.29 9.46
C VAL A 66 -4.08 3.29 10.57
N ARG A 67 -4.51 2.03 10.42
CA ARG A 67 -4.20 0.96 11.37
C ARG A 67 -2.73 0.56 11.34
N PHE A 68 -2.09 0.58 10.18
CA PHE A 68 -0.64 0.41 10.07
C PHE A 68 0.10 1.47 10.88
N VAL A 69 -0.25 2.74 10.67
CA VAL A 69 0.40 3.86 11.37
C VAL A 69 0.17 3.78 12.87
N ASP A 70 -1.06 3.50 13.32
CA ASP A 70 -1.37 3.31 14.74
C ASP A 70 -0.56 2.15 15.35
N THR A 71 -0.44 1.05 14.62
CA THR A 71 0.34 -0.13 15.02
C THR A 71 1.82 0.20 15.13
N LEU A 72 2.39 0.94 14.18
CA LEU A 72 3.78 1.40 14.22
C LEU A 72 4.03 2.30 15.44
N LEU A 73 3.16 3.29 15.65
CA LEU A 73 3.31 4.25 16.75
C LEU A 73 3.12 3.59 18.13
N SER A 74 2.33 2.53 18.22
CA SER A 74 2.13 1.73 19.45
C SER A 74 2.98 0.44 19.51
N ALA A 75 3.95 0.28 18.60
CA ALA A 75 4.56 -1.03 18.37
C ALA A 75 5.26 -1.65 19.60
N LEU A 76 5.75 -0.83 20.53
CA LEU A 76 6.45 -1.30 21.74
C LEU A 76 5.52 -1.69 22.91
N ASP A 77 4.21 -1.44 22.78
CA ASP A 77 3.22 -1.69 23.82
C ASP A 77 2.80 -3.17 23.84
N ALA A 78 3.04 -3.89 22.75
CA ALA A 78 2.80 -5.33 22.63
C ALA A 78 4.05 -6.17 22.97
N LYS A 79 3.83 -7.47 23.22
CA LYS A 79 4.89 -8.49 23.39
C LYS A 79 4.60 -9.72 22.50
N PRO A 80 5.53 -10.13 21.61
CA PRO A 80 6.70 -9.36 21.16
C PRO A 80 6.31 -8.01 20.53
N GLU A 81 7.25 -7.08 20.49
CA GLU A 81 7.02 -5.76 19.90
C GLU A 81 6.67 -5.89 18.41
N LYS A 82 5.72 -5.07 17.93
CA LYS A 82 5.24 -5.10 16.53
C LYS A 82 6.17 -4.37 15.55
N ILE A 83 7.47 -4.61 15.67
CA ILE A 83 8.53 -3.89 14.96
C ILE A 83 9.13 -4.71 13.82
N HIS A 84 9.45 -5.98 14.08
CA HIS A 84 10.05 -6.86 13.09
C HIS A 84 9.20 -8.11 12.97
N GLY A 85 8.60 -8.31 11.80
CA GLY A 85 8.08 -9.61 11.38
C GLY A 85 9.23 -10.62 11.24
N GLY A 86 8.91 -11.90 11.36
CA GLY A 86 9.86 -12.97 11.12
C GLY A 86 10.34 -13.01 9.67
N GLY A 87 11.34 -13.86 9.42
CA GLY A 87 11.95 -14.01 8.11
C GLY A 87 10.99 -14.60 7.06
N PRO A 88 11.37 -14.52 5.76
CA PRO A 88 10.49 -14.83 4.63
C PRO A 88 10.23 -16.33 4.40
N TYR A 89 10.39 -17.16 5.42
CA TYR A 89 10.36 -18.61 5.30
C TYR A 89 9.35 -19.23 6.26
N GLY A 90 8.35 -19.90 5.70
CA GLY A 90 7.36 -20.68 6.45
C GLY A 90 6.48 -19.84 7.37
N ALA A 91 6.01 -20.45 8.45
CA ALA A 91 5.08 -19.81 9.39
C ALA A 91 5.65 -18.58 10.12
N ALA A 92 6.98 -18.39 10.12
CA ALA A 92 7.66 -17.32 10.83
C ALA A 92 7.28 -15.91 10.32
N MET A 93 6.91 -15.75 9.05
CA MET A 93 6.58 -14.43 8.49
C MET A 93 5.26 -13.86 9.04
N THR A 94 4.42 -14.70 9.65
CA THR A 94 3.16 -14.30 10.28
C THR A 94 3.30 -13.92 11.76
N GLN A 95 4.54 -13.86 12.27
CA GLN A 95 4.82 -13.63 13.69
C GLN A 95 5.84 -12.51 13.84
N PHE A 96 5.72 -11.73 14.91
CA PHE A 96 6.73 -10.76 15.29
C PHE A 96 7.87 -11.42 16.06
N VAL A 97 9.08 -10.90 15.91
CA VAL A 97 10.26 -11.32 16.66
C VAL A 97 10.61 -10.29 17.73
N ALA A 98 11.04 -10.77 18.89
CA ALA A 98 11.40 -9.90 20.01
C ALA A 98 12.65 -9.08 19.69
N LEU A 99 12.67 -7.83 20.17
CA LEU A 99 13.84 -6.95 20.01
C LEU A 99 14.93 -7.25 21.03
N SER A 100 16.19 -7.06 20.63
CA SER A 100 17.28 -6.93 21.60
C SER A 100 17.11 -5.65 22.43
N PRO A 101 17.71 -5.57 23.64
CA PRO A 101 17.66 -4.36 24.45
C PRO A 101 18.19 -3.10 23.72
N GLN A 102 19.21 -3.26 22.86
CA GLN A 102 19.77 -2.16 22.07
C GLN A 102 18.80 -1.71 20.97
N GLN A 103 18.20 -2.65 20.25
CA GLN A 103 17.17 -2.35 19.24
C GLN A 103 15.98 -1.64 19.87
N ARG A 104 15.51 -2.14 21.02
CA ARG A 104 14.41 -1.52 21.75
C ARG A 104 14.69 -0.06 22.09
N ARG A 105 15.86 0.27 22.64
CA ARG A 105 16.25 1.65 22.95
C ARG A 105 16.27 2.55 21.70
N GLY A 106 16.78 2.04 20.58
CA GLY A 106 16.76 2.77 19.31
C GLY A 106 15.33 3.07 18.84
N TRP A 107 14.45 2.07 18.95
CA TRP A 107 13.04 2.23 18.60
C TRP A 107 12.27 3.13 19.55
N GLU A 108 12.58 3.15 20.84
CA GLU A 108 11.99 4.09 21.80
C GLU A 108 12.26 5.55 21.38
N ALA A 109 13.50 5.88 21.01
CA ALA A 109 13.86 7.21 20.53
C ALA A 109 13.17 7.55 19.20
N ARG A 110 13.18 6.61 18.23
CA ARG A 110 12.52 6.80 16.93
C ARG A 110 11.01 7.01 17.07
N LEU A 111 10.34 6.19 17.87
CA LEU A 111 8.89 6.30 18.08
C LEU A 111 8.53 7.56 18.87
N ALA A 112 9.35 8.01 19.82
CA ALA A 112 9.12 9.29 20.50
C ALA A 112 9.11 10.47 19.51
N ALA A 113 10.06 10.48 18.55
CA ALA A 113 10.11 11.48 17.49
C ALA A 113 8.90 11.40 16.56
N LEU A 114 8.54 10.18 16.10
CA LEU A 114 7.40 9.97 15.22
C LEU A 114 6.07 10.36 15.90
N LYS A 115 5.85 9.96 17.16
CA LYS A 115 4.65 10.34 17.93
C LYS A 115 4.49 11.86 18.02
N THR A 116 5.60 12.58 18.21
CA THR A 116 5.61 14.04 18.23
C THR A 116 5.29 14.61 16.85
N ALA A 117 5.94 14.10 15.80
CA ALA A 117 5.69 14.53 14.42
C ALA A 117 4.23 14.34 14.02
N TYR A 118 3.61 13.20 14.36
CA TYR A 118 2.20 12.96 14.06
C TYR A 118 1.25 13.91 14.80
N ARG A 119 1.45 14.12 16.11
CA ARG A 119 0.59 15.04 16.87
C ARG A 119 0.67 16.47 16.34
N ASN A 120 1.88 16.94 16.06
CA ASN A 120 2.11 18.30 15.56
C ASN A 120 1.62 18.44 14.11
N GLY A 121 1.92 17.46 13.26
CA GLY A 121 1.54 17.44 11.86
C GLY A 121 0.03 17.40 11.65
N ILE A 122 -0.69 16.59 12.43
CA ILE A 122 -2.17 16.56 12.40
C ILE A 122 -2.74 17.93 12.76
N ALA A 123 -2.29 18.51 13.88
CA ALA A 123 -2.74 19.84 14.30
C ALA A 123 -2.39 20.94 13.26
N GLN A 124 -1.28 20.78 12.55
CA GLN A 124 -0.88 21.68 11.48
C GLN A 124 -1.77 21.54 10.24
N LEU A 125 -2.12 20.31 9.84
CA LEU A 125 -3.06 20.07 8.74
C LEU A 125 -4.44 20.66 9.03
N ASP A 126 -4.93 20.49 10.27
CA ASP A 126 -6.15 21.12 10.77
C ASP A 126 -6.08 22.65 10.61
N ALA A 127 -5.01 23.29 11.12
CA ALA A 127 -4.82 24.73 11.02
C ALA A 127 -4.77 25.22 9.56
N LEU A 128 -4.05 24.53 8.68
CA LEU A 128 -3.91 24.87 7.27
C LEU A 128 -5.22 24.67 6.48
N ALA A 129 -6.07 23.73 6.90
CA ALA A 129 -7.39 23.53 6.33
C ALA A 129 -8.42 24.58 6.81
N GLY A 130 -8.08 25.37 7.82
CA GLY A 130 -8.94 26.38 8.43
C GLY A 130 -9.82 25.87 9.58
N GLY A 131 -9.42 24.77 10.22
CA GLY A 131 -10.17 24.15 11.32
C GLY A 131 -9.99 22.65 11.35
N ASP A 132 -11.05 21.90 11.07
CA ASP A 132 -11.01 20.44 11.03
C ASP A 132 -10.69 19.97 9.61
N PHE A 133 -9.52 19.34 9.42
CA PHE A 133 -9.08 18.83 8.12
C PHE A 133 -10.05 17.79 7.54
N THR A 134 -10.73 16.99 8.37
CA THR A 134 -11.60 15.91 7.91
C THR A 134 -12.84 16.43 7.18
N THR A 135 -13.36 17.58 7.63
CA THR A 135 -14.56 18.23 7.07
C THR A 135 -14.24 19.24 5.94
N ALA A 136 -12.96 19.52 5.72
CA ALA A 136 -12.54 20.44 4.67
C ALA A 136 -12.82 19.88 3.27
N SER A 137 -13.06 20.77 2.30
CA SER A 137 -13.21 20.38 0.89
C SER A 137 -11.93 19.77 0.33
N ALA A 138 -12.02 18.95 -0.72
CA ALA A 138 -10.85 18.34 -1.35
C ALA A 138 -9.77 19.38 -1.74
N PRO A 139 -10.08 20.54 -2.36
CA PRO A 139 -9.08 21.57 -2.64
C PRO A 139 -8.46 22.21 -1.40
N GLN A 140 -9.15 22.24 -0.26
CA GLN A 140 -8.56 22.69 1.01
C GLN A 140 -7.60 21.66 1.58
N LYS A 141 -8.00 20.38 1.58
CA LYS A 141 -7.14 19.25 1.98
C LYS A 141 -5.85 19.24 1.15
N ASP A 142 -5.98 19.36 -0.17
CA ASP A 142 -4.84 19.38 -1.09
C ASP A 142 -3.90 20.55 -0.81
N ARG A 143 -4.43 21.78 -0.66
CA ARG A 143 -3.60 22.94 -0.31
C ARG A 143 -2.87 22.79 1.02
N ALA A 144 -3.51 22.19 2.02
CA ALA A 144 -2.87 21.93 3.31
C ALA A 144 -1.75 20.89 3.19
N LEU A 145 -1.98 19.81 2.43
CA LEU A 145 -0.99 18.75 2.19
C LEU A 145 0.19 19.22 1.33
N THR A 146 -0.02 20.14 0.40
CA THR A 146 1.03 20.70 -0.45
C THR A 146 1.66 21.97 0.12
N SER A 147 1.29 22.39 1.33
CA SER A 147 1.87 23.57 1.96
C SER A 147 3.34 23.33 2.31
N PRO A 148 4.27 24.26 1.98
CA PRO A 148 5.67 24.16 2.39
C PRO A 148 5.86 24.00 3.90
N ASP A 149 4.95 24.56 4.69
CA ASP A 149 4.99 24.46 6.16
C ASP A 149 4.71 23.02 6.63
N ALA A 150 3.91 22.26 5.88
CA ALA A 150 3.53 20.88 6.21
C ALA A 150 4.53 19.83 5.70
N THR A 151 5.45 20.19 4.79
CA THR A 151 6.41 19.27 4.15
C THR A 151 7.09 18.29 5.11
N PRO A 152 7.64 18.72 6.27
CA PRO A 152 8.30 17.80 7.19
C PRO A 152 7.40 16.66 7.68
N PHE A 153 6.10 16.92 7.83
CA PHE A 153 5.14 15.90 8.23
C PHE A 153 4.62 15.11 7.02
N THR A 154 4.35 15.77 5.89
CA THR A 154 3.78 15.10 4.72
C THR A 154 4.77 14.13 4.07
N ASP A 155 6.08 14.35 4.18
CA ASP A 155 7.10 13.37 3.79
C ASP A 155 7.03 12.08 4.63
N ILE A 156 6.84 12.22 5.95
CA ILE A 156 6.65 11.08 6.86
C ILE A 156 5.35 10.36 6.52
N LEU A 157 4.27 11.13 6.31
CA LEU A 157 2.96 10.59 5.99
C LEU A 157 2.97 9.82 4.66
N TYR A 158 3.61 10.37 3.63
CA TYR A 158 3.78 9.73 2.33
C TYR A 158 4.50 8.39 2.48
N THR A 159 5.62 8.37 3.19
CA THR A 159 6.38 7.14 3.46
C THR A 159 5.50 6.08 4.11
N HIS A 160 4.79 6.43 5.18
CA HIS A 160 3.92 5.47 5.87
C HIS A 160 2.64 5.13 5.10
N ALA A 161 2.17 5.97 4.17
CA ALA A 161 1.06 5.63 3.28
C ALA A 161 1.47 4.51 2.32
N ILE A 162 2.65 4.62 1.72
CA ILE A 162 3.22 3.59 0.86
C ILE A 162 3.50 2.31 1.66
N GLU A 163 4.20 2.41 2.80
CA GLU A 163 4.45 1.25 3.65
C GLU A 163 3.15 0.60 4.13
N GLY A 164 2.17 1.39 4.58
CA GLY A 164 0.88 0.88 5.02
C GLY A 164 0.08 0.21 3.91
N THR A 165 0.25 0.63 2.66
CA THR A 165 -0.47 0.05 1.52
C THR A 165 0.15 -1.26 1.04
N TYR A 166 1.49 -1.36 1.04
CA TYR A 166 2.20 -2.47 0.41
C TYR A 166 2.94 -3.40 1.38
N SER A 167 2.97 -3.10 2.67
CA SER A 167 3.61 -3.96 3.69
C SER A 167 2.87 -5.28 3.90
N HIS A 168 3.47 -6.18 4.68
CA HIS A 168 2.82 -7.40 5.11
C HIS A 168 1.60 -7.10 6.01
N PRO A 169 0.43 -7.73 5.80
CA PRO A 169 -0.80 -7.40 6.55
C PRO A 169 -0.69 -7.56 8.08
N LEU A 170 0.29 -8.32 8.56
CA LEU A 170 0.65 -8.45 9.98
C LEU A 170 0.84 -7.10 10.68
N TYR A 171 1.32 -6.08 9.98
CA TYR A 171 1.53 -4.74 10.54
C TYR A 171 0.23 -3.92 10.62
N GLY A 172 -0.92 -4.46 10.20
CA GLY A 172 -2.24 -3.83 10.29
C GLY A 172 -2.68 -3.04 9.06
N GLY A 173 -1.75 -2.76 8.13
CA GLY A 173 -2.04 -2.23 6.80
C GLY A 173 -2.23 -3.32 5.76
N ASN A 174 -2.23 -2.93 4.48
CA ASN A 174 -2.45 -3.80 3.32
C ASN A 174 -3.61 -4.78 3.56
N ALA A 175 -4.72 -4.25 4.09
CA ALA A 175 -5.85 -5.05 4.54
C ALA A 175 -6.39 -5.92 3.40
N GLY A 176 -6.59 -7.19 3.72
CA GLY A 176 -6.97 -8.17 2.71
C GLY A 176 -5.94 -8.34 1.58
N ARG A 177 -4.70 -7.86 1.70
CA ARG A 177 -3.66 -7.87 0.65
C ARG A 177 -4.03 -7.03 -0.57
N SER A 178 -4.75 -5.93 -0.37
CA SER A 178 -5.20 -5.04 -1.44
C SER A 178 -4.03 -4.49 -2.26
N GLY A 179 -3.04 -3.86 -1.62
CA GLY A 179 -1.89 -3.31 -2.32
C GLY A 179 -1.08 -4.38 -3.04
N TRP A 180 -0.97 -5.58 -2.48
CA TRP A 180 -0.32 -6.70 -3.17
C TRP A 180 -1.08 -7.14 -4.42
N ARG A 181 -2.42 -7.18 -4.39
CA ARG A 181 -3.20 -7.48 -5.59
C ARG A 181 -3.05 -6.40 -6.66
N GLU A 182 -3.05 -5.12 -6.29
CA GLU A 182 -2.85 -4.02 -7.25
C GLU A 182 -1.54 -4.17 -8.02
N ILE A 183 -0.45 -4.51 -7.34
CA ILE A 183 0.85 -4.70 -7.98
C ILE A 183 1.09 -6.14 -8.45
N THR A 184 0.07 -7.01 -8.42
CA THR A 184 0.17 -8.43 -8.80
C THR A 184 1.24 -9.21 -8.03
N PHE A 185 1.56 -8.77 -6.80
CA PHE A 185 2.46 -9.50 -5.91
C PHE A 185 1.72 -10.70 -5.28
N PRO A 186 2.21 -11.95 -5.47
CA PRO A 186 1.53 -13.16 -4.97
C PRO A 186 1.56 -13.29 -3.44
N GLY A 187 2.33 -12.44 -2.76
CA GLY A 187 2.50 -12.48 -1.32
C GLY A 187 3.47 -13.57 -0.86
N ASP A 188 3.14 -14.15 0.29
CA ASP A 188 4.02 -14.98 1.10
C ASP A 188 4.24 -16.41 0.56
N SER A 189 3.47 -16.79 -0.45
CA SER A 189 3.56 -18.08 -1.11
C SER A 189 4.36 -17.94 -2.39
N GLN A 190 5.68 -18.11 -2.31
CA GLN A 190 6.50 -18.17 -3.51
C GLN A 190 6.26 -19.49 -4.24
N PRO A 191 6.00 -19.47 -5.56
CA PRO A 191 5.93 -20.69 -6.35
C PRO A 191 7.30 -21.40 -6.33
N ARG A 192 7.30 -22.71 -6.57
CA ARG A 192 8.51 -23.55 -6.57
C ARG A 192 9.56 -23.13 -7.62
N GLY A 193 9.15 -22.27 -8.54
CA GLY A 193 9.90 -21.61 -9.60
C GLY A 193 8.91 -20.91 -10.54
N TYR A 194 9.42 -20.07 -11.43
CA TYR A 194 8.66 -19.51 -12.55
C TYR A 194 9.06 -20.28 -13.82
N ASP A 195 8.09 -20.64 -14.64
CA ASP A 195 8.38 -21.18 -15.96
C ASP A 195 8.91 -20.08 -16.91
N ALA A 196 9.50 -20.48 -18.03
CA ALA A 196 10.10 -19.54 -18.98
C ALA A 196 9.11 -18.51 -19.54
N LYS A 197 7.83 -18.89 -19.65
CA LYS A 197 6.77 -18.01 -20.12
C LYS A 197 6.44 -16.95 -19.05
N GLN A 198 6.28 -17.37 -17.80
CA GLN A 198 6.06 -16.46 -16.66
C GLN A 198 7.20 -15.47 -16.47
N VAL A 199 8.45 -15.88 -16.73
CA VAL A 199 9.60 -14.96 -16.73
C VAL A 199 9.56 -14.02 -17.94
N GLY A 200 9.25 -14.54 -19.12
CA GLY A 200 9.20 -13.75 -20.36
C GLY A 200 8.01 -12.80 -20.49
N GLU A 201 6.99 -12.94 -19.64
CA GLU A 201 5.78 -12.11 -19.61
C GLU A 201 5.62 -11.40 -18.24
N SER A 202 6.71 -11.26 -17.47
CA SER A 202 6.66 -10.78 -16.08
C SER A 202 6.20 -9.33 -15.93
N ASP A 203 6.34 -8.50 -16.96
CA ASP A 203 5.89 -7.12 -17.08
C ASP A 203 4.55 -6.98 -17.85
N GLY A 204 3.91 -8.11 -18.16
CA GLY A 204 2.70 -8.16 -18.98
C GLY A 204 3.01 -8.42 -20.46
N PRO A 205 2.00 -8.42 -21.34
CA PRO A 205 2.25 -8.47 -22.77
C PRO A 205 2.87 -7.14 -23.20
N ASP A 206 4.20 -7.09 -23.31
CA ASP A 206 4.88 -6.00 -23.97
C ASP A 206 4.34 -5.88 -25.40
N VAL A 207 3.51 -4.86 -25.63
CA VAL A 207 3.03 -4.53 -26.97
C VAL A 207 4.22 -3.92 -27.70
N VAL A 208 4.98 -4.78 -28.36
CA VAL A 208 6.06 -4.37 -29.23
C VAL A 208 5.44 -3.61 -30.40
N ASP A 209 5.63 -2.30 -30.45
CA ASP A 209 5.36 -1.50 -31.66
C ASP A 209 6.37 -1.95 -32.73
N PRO A 210 5.95 -2.65 -33.80
CA PRO A 210 6.86 -3.20 -34.78
C PRO A 210 7.33 -2.15 -35.79
N THR A 211 7.17 -0.86 -35.50
CA THR A 211 7.59 0.25 -36.37
C THR A 211 8.93 0.84 -35.93
N GLY A 212 9.46 1.77 -36.73
CA GLY A 212 10.71 2.48 -36.43
C GLY A 212 11.93 1.56 -36.24
N VAL A 213 12.73 1.85 -35.23
CA VAL A 213 13.98 1.11 -34.91
C VAL A 213 13.68 -0.34 -34.52
N VAL A 214 12.57 -0.57 -33.82
CA VAL A 214 12.14 -1.92 -33.41
C VAL A 214 11.79 -2.76 -34.64
N GLY A 215 11.05 -2.19 -35.61
CA GLY A 215 10.76 -2.84 -36.88
C GLY A 215 12.01 -3.21 -37.70
N GLN A 216 12.99 -2.29 -37.75
CA GLN A 216 14.26 -2.54 -38.44
C GLN A 216 15.07 -3.66 -37.78
N LEU A 217 15.10 -3.68 -36.44
CA LEU A 217 15.76 -4.74 -35.67
C LEU A 217 15.08 -6.10 -35.88
N LEU A 218 13.75 -6.15 -35.85
CA LEU A 218 12.98 -7.38 -36.10
C LEU A 218 13.23 -7.92 -37.52
N GLN A 219 13.30 -7.06 -38.53
CA GLN A 219 13.66 -7.47 -39.90
C GLN A 219 15.09 -8.01 -39.98
N ALA A 220 16.06 -7.34 -39.36
CA ALA A 220 17.45 -7.80 -39.33
C ALA A 220 17.57 -9.18 -38.67
N MET A 221 16.92 -9.38 -37.51
CA MET A 221 16.88 -10.66 -36.81
C MET A 221 16.20 -11.76 -37.62
N ALA A 222 15.12 -11.44 -38.35
CA ALA A 222 14.43 -12.41 -39.20
C ALA A 222 15.32 -12.93 -40.35
N THR A 223 16.37 -12.19 -40.72
CA THR A 223 17.34 -12.59 -41.76
C THR A 223 18.66 -13.13 -41.21
N ASP A 224 18.88 -13.07 -39.90
CA ASP A 224 20.11 -13.55 -39.25
C ASP A 224 20.00 -15.05 -38.88
N PRO A 225 20.83 -15.93 -39.48
CA PRO A 225 20.83 -17.36 -39.17
C PRO A 225 21.06 -17.68 -37.68
N ALA A 226 21.84 -16.86 -36.96
CA ALA A 226 22.10 -17.06 -35.54
C ALA A 226 20.86 -16.73 -34.69
N ALA A 227 20.14 -15.68 -35.06
CA ALA A 227 18.88 -15.30 -34.42
C ALA A 227 17.76 -16.33 -34.69
N GLN A 228 17.68 -16.85 -35.93
CA GLN A 228 16.75 -17.93 -36.29
C GLN A 228 17.04 -19.22 -35.49
N ALA A 229 18.31 -19.59 -35.35
CA ALA A 229 18.71 -20.75 -34.55
C ALA A 229 18.39 -20.54 -33.06
N ALA A 230 18.60 -19.35 -32.51
CA ALA A 230 18.21 -19.03 -31.13
C ALA A 230 16.69 -19.10 -30.93
N ALA A 231 15.88 -18.56 -31.85
CA ALA A 231 14.42 -18.61 -31.76
C ALA A 231 13.88 -20.05 -31.73
N SER A 232 14.46 -20.96 -32.53
CA SER A 232 14.10 -22.40 -32.52
C SER A 232 14.42 -23.10 -31.20
N ARG A 233 15.43 -22.62 -30.45
CA ARG A 233 15.89 -23.20 -29.19
C ARG A 233 14.99 -22.83 -28.00
N TYR A 234 14.31 -21.69 -28.08
CA TYR A 234 13.46 -21.15 -27.01
C TYR A 234 11.95 -21.29 -27.27
N GLY A 235 11.56 -22.01 -28.33
CA GLY A 235 10.20 -22.53 -28.55
C GLY A 235 9.06 -21.60 -28.13
N ARG A 236 8.70 -20.66 -29.02
CA ARG A 236 7.33 -20.13 -29.02
C ARG A 236 6.47 -21.01 -29.92
#